data_AF-A0A8E0W2A0-F1
#
_entry.id   AF-A0A8E0W2A0-F1
#
_cell.length_a   1.000
_cell.length_b   1.000
_cell.length_c   1.000
_cell.angle_alpha   90.00
_cell.angle_beta   90.00
_cell.angle_gamma   90.00
#
_symmetry.space_group_name_H-M   'P 1'
#
loop_
_entity.id
_entity.type
_entity.pdbx_description
1 polymer ?
#
loop_
_entity_poly.entity_id
_entity_poly.type
_entity_poly.pdbx_seq_one_letter_code
_entity_poly.pdbx_strand_id
1 'polypeptide(L)'
;MALMKLHVAAPDIARSGAARLDPRFHYLRRSASPLIDHLKSTVRLGLVATFSNGLNLPRSAYAEDAEDGAALYASVAALSSAVLRPSSCIPLKTTGNYVSGIRIAIEEIAVRPDELLITRSGTPGVAWSGAQVAEDTAVIPSGFIIRGIVDQEFSVDFVAAILNHPAWRLLTSALASGKRQDNLSQEQLADVPIPIVDHEIQRGIAFRFQEALGQIENLYGNESDFTSICDEVLSVTLGLCPPLLPRLPVQVRRVPVGEVAETRTLRIDNRWHGAANLVVRSALREIERTTMRALLEGGPSKGRQPRWISEEQADKDTPRGISTATIQSGTISWENAKPTTQESVEAFPVRRGELLVAMDGDGSLGKAAVYERDSAATVDSHIARCRLIGGPEVADAVSCYLNSTWGRVQTTSLMTGATGQTQLNPADLCNIIIPSELIVRASGVSSAYRTALGEYESLVRKARRIISEASADLTQQLIRVGAVEQNDRLASFEDPTYLLGVFDLLYLQGWR
;
A
#
# COMPACT_ATOMS: atom_id res chain seq x y z
N MET A 1 0.26 1.78 23.23
CA MET A 1 -0.87 2.73 23.06
C MET A 1 -1.77 2.62 24.27
N ALA A 2 -2.29 3.74 24.79
CA ALA A 2 -3.28 3.70 25.87
C ALA A 2 -4.62 3.19 25.30
N LEU A 3 -5.30 2.32 26.06
CA LEU A 3 -6.68 1.87 25.84
C LEU A 3 -7.55 3.02 25.32
N MET A 4 -8.02 2.92 24.08
CA MET A 4 -9.01 3.85 23.59
C MET A 4 -10.41 3.34 23.95
N LYS A 5 -10.81 3.54 25.21
CA LYS A 5 -12.21 3.35 25.62
C LYS A 5 -13.06 4.45 24.98
N LEU A 6 -13.64 4.17 23.83
CA LEU A 6 -14.59 5.08 23.20
C LEU A 6 -15.98 4.82 23.80
N HIS A 7 -16.32 5.57 24.85
CA HIS A 7 -17.72 5.65 25.29
C HIS A 7 -18.50 6.45 24.25
N VAL A 8 -19.34 5.76 23.48
CA VAL A 8 -20.31 6.40 22.58
C VAL A 8 -21.56 6.68 23.41
N ALA A 9 -21.80 7.94 23.75
CA ALA A 9 -23.00 8.31 24.50
C ALA A 9 -24.20 8.44 23.55
N ALA A 10 -25.42 8.23 24.05
CA ALA A 10 -26.64 8.42 23.25
C ALA A 10 -26.73 9.80 22.57
N PRO A 11 -26.28 10.91 23.18
CA PRO A 11 -26.20 12.21 22.50
C PRO A 11 -25.23 12.24 21.31
N ASP A 12 -24.19 11.41 21.29
CA ASP A 12 -23.23 11.34 20.18
C ASP A 12 -23.84 10.61 18.98
N ILE A 13 -24.64 9.57 19.24
CA ILE A 13 -25.45 8.87 18.23
C ILE A 13 -26.53 9.79 17.66
N ALA A 14 -27.18 10.59 18.51
CA ALA A 14 -28.17 11.56 18.07
C ALA A 14 -27.55 12.66 17.19
N ARG A 15 -26.32 13.11 17.52
CA ARG A 15 -25.61 14.15 16.77
C ARG A 15 -24.99 13.66 15.46
N SER A 16 -24.63 12.39 15.35
CA SER A 16 -24.02 11.85 14.13
C SER A 16 -25.00 11.74 12.95
N GLY A 17 -26.31 11.84 13.19
CA GLY A 17 -27.35 11.63 12.18
C GLY A 17 -27.47 10.19 11.68
N ALA A 18 -26.60 9.30 12.17
CA ALA A 18 -26.54 7.89 11.80
C ALA A 18 -26.61 7.04 13.07
N ALA A 19 -27.61 6.16 13.16
CA ALA A 19 -27.78 5.21 14.27
C ALA A 19 -26.73 4.07 14.22
N ARG A 20 -25.43 4.43 14.11
CA ARG A 20 -24.30 3.51 14.08
C ARG A 20 -23.77 3.30 15.49
N LEU A 21 -23.51 2.03 15.81
CA LEU A 21 -22.84 1.60 17.05
C LEU A 21 -21.38 1.16 16.80
N ASP A 22 -20.85 1.50 15.64
CA ASP A 22 -19.50 1.14 15.21
C ASP A 22 -18.45 2.04 15.89
N PRO A 23 -17.55 1.49 16.74
CA PRO A 23 -16.51 2.28 17.41
C PRO A 23 -15.57 2.98 16.43
N ARG A 24 -15.29 2.37 15.27
CA ARG A 24 -14.43 2.97 14.24
C ARG A 24 -15.08 4.21 13.67
N PHE A 25 -16.37 4.15 13.34
CA PHE A 25 -17.13 5.31 12.86
C PHE A 25 -16.98 6.49 13.82
N HIS A 26 -17.29 6.26 15.11
CA HIS A 26 -17.25 7.32 16.11
C HIS A 26 -15.83 7.81 16.39
N TYR A 27 -14.83 6.93 16.35
CA TYR A 27 -13.43 7.33 16.50
C TYR A 27 -12.98 8.26 15.38
N LEU A 28 -13.12 7.81 14.12
CA LEU A 28 -12.69 8.58 12.96
C LEU A 28 -13.49 9.90 12.86
N ARG A 29 -14.81 9.86 13.13
CA ARG A 29 -15.66 11.06 13.13
C ARG A 29 -15.27 12.06 14.21
N ARG A 30 -14.91 11.59 15.41
CA ARG A 30 -14.42 12.43 16.52
C ARG A 30 -13.05 13.02 16.23
N SER A 31 -12.17 12.28 15.56
CA SER A 31 -10.86 12.79 15.13
C SER A 31 -10.99 13.84 14.03
N ALA A 32 -12.01 13.75 13.17
CA ALA A 32 -12.31 14.75 12.15
C ALA A 32 -13.09 15.98 12.67
N SER A 33 -13.85 15.82 13.77
CA SER A 33 -14.81 16.82 14.24
C SER A 33 -14.26 18.20 14.57
N PRO A 34 -13.02 18.37 15.08
CA PRO A 34 -12.52 19.72 15.39
C PRO A 34 -12.51 20.64 14.18
N LEU A 35 -12.29 20.10 12.97
CA LEU A 35 -12.38 20.87 11.74
C LEU A 35 -13.77 20.81 11.11
N ILE A 36 -14.34 19.61 10.95
CA ILE A 36 -15.60 19.42 10.22
C ILE A 36 -16.79 20.11 10.89
N ASP A 37 -16.88 20.08 12.23
CA ASP A 37 -18.03 20.62 12.96
C ASP A 37 -18.01 22.15 13.07
N HIS A 38 -16.88 22.78 12.76
CA HIS A 38 -16.67 24.23 12.87
C HIS A 38 -16.69 24.94 11.51
N LEU A 39 -17.08 24.24 10.44
CA LEU A 39 -17.32 24.88 9.15
C LEU A 39 -18.59 25.74 9.23
N LYS A 40 -18.49 27.03 8.89
CA LYS A 40 -19.62 27.99 9.00
C LYS A 40 -20.54 27.97 7.79
N SER A 41 -19.95 27.97 6.59
CA SER A 41 -20.66 28.00 5.31
C SER A 41 -20.29 26.77 4.52
N THR A 42 -21.19 25.80 4.47
CA THR A 42 -20.98 24.55 3.74
C THR A 42 -22.14 24.25 2.81
N VAL A 43 -21.82 23.56 1.73
CA VAL A 43 -22.76 22.91 0.83
C VAL A 43 -22.50 21.40 0.88
N ARG A 44 -23.55 20.61 0.70
CA ARG A 44 -23.41 19.16 0.60
C ARG A 44 -22.79 18.79 -0.73
N LEU A 45 -21.85 17.85 -0.74
CA LEU A 45 -21.15 17.45 -1.96
C LEU A 45 -22.12 16.95 -3.05
N GLY A 46 -23.26 16.34 -2.71
CA GLY A 46 -24.28 15.94 -3.69
C GLY A 46 -25.03 17.10 -4.36
N LEU A 47 -24.87 18.34 -3.86
CA LEU A 47 -25.31 19.57 -4.53
C LEU A 47 -24.17 20.23 -5.33
N VAL A 48 -22.92 19.84 -5.08
CA VAL A 48 -21.72 20.30 -5.79
C VAL A 48 -21.39 19.37 -6.95
N ALA A 49 -21.76 18.09 -6.87
CA ALA A 49 -21.43 17.10 -7.88
C ALA A 49 -22.56 16.09 -8.10
N THR A 50 -22.77 15.72 -9.37
CA THR A 50 -23.68 14.64 -9.75
C THR A 50 -22.91 13.33 -9.87
N PHE A 51 -23.31 12.32 -9.10
CA PHE A 51 -22.57 11.07 -9.01
C PHE A 51 -23.04 9.98 -9.98
N SER A 52 -22.07 9.20 -10.45
CA SER A 52 -22.27 7.93 -11.13
C SER A 52 -21.14 6.96 -10.74
N ASN A 53 -21.17 5.73 -11.23
CA ASN A 53 -20.06 4.79 -11.04
C ASN A 53 -19.27 4.67 -12.35
N GLY A 54 -18.01 4.27 -12.22
CA GLY A 54 -17.25 3.73 -13.35
C GLY A 54 -17.85 2.43 -13.89
N LEU A 55 -17.17 1.85 -14.88
CA LEU A 55 -17.65 0.71 -15.63
C LEU A 55 -16.82 -0.54 -15.34
N ASN A 56 -17.47 -1.69 -15.17
CA ASN A 56 -16.77 -2.97 -15.17
C ASN A 56 -16.70 -3.52 -16.60
N LEU A 57 -15.49 -3.75 -17.09
CA LEU A 57 -15.26 -4.22 -18.45
C LEU A 57 -15.15 -5.75 -18.51
N PRO A 58 -15.65 -6.38 -19.59
CA PRO A 58 -15.50 -7.81 -19.79
C PRO A 58 -14.03 -8.19 -19.99
N ARG A 59 -13.68 -9.46 -19.72
CA ARG A 59 -12.29 -9.93 -19.85
C ARG A 59 -11.70 -9.70 -21.24
N SER A 60 -12.52 -9.73 -22.28
CA SER A 60 -12.11 -9.48 -23.68
C SER A 60 -11.65 -8.05 -23.95
N ALA A 61 -11.92 -7.11 -23.05
CA ALA A 61 -11.52 -5.70 -23.19
C ALA A 61 -10.05 -5.46 -22.83
N TYR A 62 -9.45 -6.31 -21.98
CA TYR A 62 -8.08 -6.10 -21.52
C TYR A 62 -7.08 -6.56 -22.56
N ALA A 63 -6.04 -5.75 -22.81
CA ALA A 63 -4.91 -6.13 -23.63
C ALA A 63 -4.10 -7.22 -22.90
N GLU A 64 -3.73 -8.26 -23.64
CA GLU A 64 -2.87 -9.34 -23.11
C GLU A 64 -1.39 -9.02 -23.34
N ASP A 65 -1.08 -8.13 -24.28
CA ASP A 65 0.26 -7.67 -24.64
C ASP A 65 0.41 -6.15 -24.43
N ALA A 66 1.65 -5.65 -24.44
CA ALA A 66 1.97 -4.22 -24.50
C ALA A 66 1.64 -3.63 -25.90
N GLU A 67 0.43 -3.89 -26.40
CA GLU A 67 -0.13 -3.09 -27.48
C GLU A 67 -0.42 -1.71 -26.89
N ASP A 68 -0.04 -0.65 -27.60
CA ASP A 68 -0.42 0.73 -27.29
C ASP A 68 -1.95 0.84 -27.45
N GLY A 69 -2.67 0.44 -26.40
CA GLY A 69 -4.09 0.67 -26.30
C GLY A 69 -4.33 2.16 -26.17
N ALA A 70 -5.18 2.72 -27.04
CA ALA A 70 -5.59 4.13 -26.98
C ALA A 70 -6.34 4.50 -25.68
N ALA A 71 -6.64 3.50 -24.82
CA ALA A 71 -7.30 3.70 -23.54
C ALA A 71 -6.71 2.82 -22.43
N LEU A 72 -6.75 3.34 -21.20
CA LEU A 72 -6.29 2.70 -19.98
C LEU A 72 -7.47 2.46 -19.03
N TYR A 73 -7.47 1.30 -18.37
CA TYR A 73 -8.43 0.98 -17.32
C TYR A 73 -7.85 1.26 -15.93
N ALA A 74 -8.44 2.20 -15.21
CA ALA A 74 -8.03 2.58 -13.87
C ALA A 74 -8.81 1.79 -12.81
N SER A 75 -8.10 0.98 -12.03
CA SER A 75 -8.64 0.32 -10.85
C SER A 75 -8.40 1.16 -9.59
N VAL A 76 -8.94 0.74 -8.44
CA VAL A 76 -8.65 1.38 -7.14
C VAL A 76 -7.14 1.46 -6.87
N ALA A 77 -6.38 0.43 -7.24
CA ALA A 77 -4.94 0.40 -7.01
C ALA A 77 -4.22 1.54 -7.75
N ALA A 78 -4.69 1.90 -8.95
CA ALA A 78 -4.13 2.97 -9.76
C ALA A 78 -4.33 4.36 -9.13
N LEU A 79 -5.43 4.55 -8.38
CA LEU A 79 -5.76 5.82 -7.71
C LEU A 79 -5.29 5.89 -6.25
N SER A 80 -5.01 4.75 -5.61
CA SER A 80 -4.68 4.70 -4.17
C SER A 80 -3.35 5.36 -3.78
N SER A 81 -2.49 5.68 -4.75
CA SER A 81 -1.18 6.35 -4.54
C SER A 81 -1.24 7.87 -4.51
N ALA A 82 -2.43 8.48 -4.34
CA ALA A 82 -2.71 9.92 -4.44
C ALA A 82 -2.51 10.53 -5.85
N VAL A 83 -1.59 9.99 -6.65
CA VAL A 83 -1.39 10.30 -8.07
C VAL A 83 -1.77 9.08 -8.90
N LEU A 84 -2.55 9.30 -9.97
CA LEU A 84 -2.85 8.29 -10.98
C LEU A 84 -1.59 8.00 -11.80
N ARG A 85 -1.12 6.75 -11.77
CA ARG A 85 0.03 6.32 -12.59
C ARG A 85 -0.45 5.50 -13.78
N PRO A 86 -0.19 5.92 -15.03
CA PRO A 86 -0.53 5.13 -16.21
C PRO A 86 0.01 3.69 -16.16
N SER A 87 1.21 3.51 -15.61
CA SER A 87 1.84 2.20 -15.39
C SER A 87 1.10 1.29 -14.40
N SER A 88 0.21 1.85 -13.57
CA SER A 88 -0.66 1.12 -12.65
C SER A 88 -2.05 0.85 -13.22
N CYS A 89 -2.34 1.34 -14.43
CA CYS A 89 -3.55 1.05 -15.17
C CYS A 89 -3.36 -0.17 -16.09
N ILE A 90 -4.46 -0.77 -16.51
CA ILE A 90 -4.45 -1.92 -17.42
C ILE A 90 -4.74 -1.41 -18.85
N PRO A 91 -3.87 -1.64 -19.84
CA PRO A 91 -4.14 -1.26 -21.22
C PRO A 91 -5.36 -2.00 -21.77
N LEU A 92 -6.16 -1.31 -22.59
CA LEU A 92 -7.38 -1.86 -23.19
C LEU A 92 -7.20 -2.12 -24.69
N LYS A 93 -7.79 -3.23 -25.15
CA LYS A 93 -7.97 -3.50 -26.58
C LYS A 93 -9.02 -2.53 -27.13
N THR A 94 -8.67 -1.84 -28.20
CA THR A 94 -9.56 -0.88 -28.85
C THR A 94 -9.79 -1.28 -30.31
N THR A 95 -10.94 -0.93 -30.86
CA THR A 95 -11.28 -1.10 -32.28
C THR A 95 -11.90 0.20 -32.77
N GLY A 96 -11.08 1.08 -33.35
CA GLY A 96 -11.48 2.47 -33.58
C GLY A 96 -11.74 3.17 -32.24
N ASN A 97 -12.88 3.87 -32.13
CA ASN A 97 -13.25 4.63 -30.92
C ASN A 97 -13.97 3.77 -29.86
N TYR A 98 -13.92 2.44 -29.95
CA TYR A 98 -14.62 1.53 -29.03
C TYR A 98 -13.65 0.63 -28.28
N VAL A 99 -14.00 0.31 -27.03
CA VAL A 99 -13.32 -0.73 -26.27
C VAL A 99 -13.82 -2.10 -26.74
N SER A 100 -12.89 -3.02 -26.99
CA SER A 100 -13.21 -4.38 -27.43
C SER A 100 -14.16 -5.10 -26.47
N GLY A 101 -15.20 -5.72 -27.03
CA GLY A 101 -16.19 -6.47 -26.26
C GLY A 101 -17.32 -5.62 -25.67
N ILE A 102 -17.33 -4.30 -25.87
CA ILE A 102 -18.48 -3.44 -25.54
C ILE A 102 -18.84 -2.54 -26.72
N ARG A 103 -20.10 -2.08 -26.77
CA ARG A 103 -20.61 -1.17 -27.82
C ARG A 103 -20.82 0.24 -27.25
N ILE A 104 -19.84 0.74 -26.52
CA ILE A 104 -19.87 2.09 -25.94
C ILE A 104 -18.60 2.79 -26.40
N ALA A 105 -18.72 4.00 -26.95
CA ALA A 105 -17.56 4.74 -27.41
C ALA A 105 -16.68 5.13 -26.20
N ILE A 106 -15.35 5.14 -26.39
CA ILE A 106 -14.38 5.49 -25.37
C ILE A 106 -14.70 6.86 -24.77
N GLU A 107 -15.05 7.84 -25.63
CA GLU A 107 -15.38 9.21 -25.27
C GLU A 107 -16.59 9.32 -24.32
N GLU A 108 -17.51 8.36 -24.35
CA GLU A 108 -18.71 8.34 -23.47
C GLU A 108 -18.40 7.85 -22.05
N ILE A 109 -17.33 7.07 -21.88
CA ILE A 109 -16.99 6.40 -20.62
C ILE A 109 -15.63 6.80 -20.05
N ALA A 110 -14.83 7.52 -20.84
CA ALA A 110 -13.58 8.09 -20.39
C ALA A 110 -13.83 9.18 -19.34
N VAL A 111 -12.87 9.32 -18.43
CA VAL A 111 -12.84 10.41 -17.46
C VAL A 111 -12.76 11.74 -18.19
N ARG A 112 -13.55 12.70 -17.77
CA ARG A 112 -13.53 14.06 -18.31
C ARG A 112 -12.80 15.02 -17.37
N PRO A 113 -12.26 16.15 -17.87
CA PRO A 113 -11.58 17.13 -17.03
C PRO A 113 -12.44 17.74 -15.91
N ASP A 114 -13.75 17.81 -16.13
CA ASP A 114 -14.75 18.30 -15.18
C ASP A 114 -15.23 17.24 -14.16
N GLU A 115 -14.64 16.04 -14.19
CA GLU A 115 -15.01 14.95 -13.29
C GLU A 115 -14.07 14.79 -12.10
N LEU A 116 -14.66 14.44 -10.98
CA LEU A 116 -14.01 14.01 -9.76
C LEU A 116 -14.09 12.48 -9.67
N LEU A 117 -12.97 11.81 -9.51
CA LEU A 117 -12.90 10.37 -9.28
C LEU A 117 -12.66 10.09 -7.80
N ILE A 118 -13.44 9.19 -7.20
CA ILE A 118 -13.36 8.89 -5.78
C ILE A 118 -13.30 7.37 -5.58
N THR A 119 -12.31 6.89 -4.85
CA THR A 119 -12.21 5.46 -4.55
C THR A 119 -13.38 5.04 -3.67
N ARG A 120 -14.11 4.02 -4.11
CA ARG A 120 -15.26 3.48 -3.37
C ARG A 120 -14.84 2.51 -2.28
N SER A 121 -13.81 1.72 -2.57
CA SER A 121 -13.44 0.52 -1.84
C SER A 121 -11.94 0.51 -1.53
N GLY A 122 -11.52 -0.28 -0.54
CA GLY A 122 -10.11 -0.51 -0.21
C GLY A 122 -9.47 0.67 0.56
N THR A 123 -9.47 1.85 -0.05
CA THR A 123 -9.05 3.13 0.56
C THR A 123 -10.13 4.20 0.41
N PRO A 124 -11.39 3.97 0.85
CA PRO A 124 -12.54 4.75 0.43
C PRO A 124 -12.36 6.26 0.65
N GLY A 125 -12.71 7.07 -0.35
CA GLY A 125 -12.70 8.53 -0.31
C GLY A 125 -11.40 9.21 -0.79
N VAL A 126 -10.43 8.49 -1.36
CA VAL A 126 -9.32 9.15 -2.07
C VAL A 126 -9.92 9.80 -3.29
N ALA A 127 -9.72 11.11 -3.45
CA ALA A 127 -10.30 11.87 -4.54
C ALA A 127 -9.25 12.27 -5.57
N TRP A 128 -9.65 12.41 -6.82
CA TRP A 128 -8.75 12.77 -7.91
C TRP A 128 -9.49 13.60 -8.94
N SER A 129 -8.80 14.60 -9.48
CA SER A 129 -9.36 15.49 -10.49
C SER A 129 -9.11 14.91 -11.87
N GLY A 130 -10.17 14.78 -12.66
CA GLY A 130 -10.11 14.37 -14.06
C GLY A 130 -9.28 15.32 -14.92
N ALA A 131 -9.06 16.56 -14.48
CA ALA A 131 -8.16 17.51 -15.13
C ALA A 131 -6.69 17.04 -15.14
N GLN A 132 -6.33 16.06 -14.30
CA GLN A 132 -4.99 15.47 -14.25
C GLN A 132 -4.83 14.27 -15.20
N VAL A 133 -5.87 13.85 -15.92
CA VAL A 133 -5.71 12.84 -16.98
C VAL A 133 -4.93 13.51 -18.12
N ALA A 134 -3.82 12.90 -18.56
CA ALA A 134 -3.10 13.37 -19.74
C ALA A 134 -4.05 13.43 -20.95
N GLU A 135 -4.06 14.56 -21.68
CA GLU A 135 -4.98 14.81 -22.80
C GLU A 135 -4.95 13.70 -23.86
N ASP A 136 -3.79 13.07 -24.05
CA ASP A 136 -3.56 12.07 -25.10
C ASP A 136 -3.94 10.63 -24.69
N THR A 137 -4.42 10.41 -23.45
CA THR A 137 -4.71 9.07 -22.95
C THR A 137 -6.08 8.99 -22.29
N ALA A 138 -7.02 8.28 -22.94
CA ALA A 138 -8.33 8.04 -22.38
C ALA A 138 -8.22 7.08 -21.17
N VAL A 139 -8.71 7.51 -20.00
CA VAL A 139 -8.78 6.67 -18.80
C VAL A 139 -10.22 6.26 -18.55
N ILE A 140 -10.47 4.97 -18.37
CA ILE A 140 -11.79 4.41 -18.05
C ILE A 140 -11.77 3.91 -16.60
N PRO A 141 -12.56 4.51 -15.69
CA PRO A 141 -12.56 4.13 -14.29
C PRO A 141 -13.37 2.84 -14.09
N SER A 142 -12.85 1.95 -13.23
CA SER A 142 -13.56 0.74 -12.81
C SER A 142 -14.87 1.02 -12.05
N GLY A 143 -15.77 0.03 -11.96
CA GLY A 143 -16.99 0.13 -11.16
C GLY A 143 -16.79 0.29 -9.65
N PHE A 144 -15.54 0.23 -9.16
CA PHE A 144 -15.15 0.52 -7.78
C PHE A 144 -14.66 1.97 -7.58
N ILE A 145 -14.86 2.82 -8.59
CA ILE A 145 -14.58 4.25 -8.54
C ILE A 145 -15.91 4.98 -8.76
N ILE A 146 -16.22 5.90 -7.86
CA ILE A 146 -17.33 6.83 -8.00
C ILE A 146 -16.84 7.99 -8.88
N ARG A 147 -17.64 8.38 -9.87
CA ARG A 147 -17.43 9.57 -10.70
C ARG A 147 -18.39 10.65 -10.21
N GLY A 148 -17.93 11.89 -10.13
CA GLY A 148 -18.75 13.06 -9.82
C GLY A 148 -18.52 14.15 -10.83
N ILE A 149 -19.53 14.56 -11.58
CA ILE A 149 -19.44 15.76 -12.44
C ILE A 149 -19.63 16.96 -11.54
N VAL A 150 -18.59 17.80 -11.39
CA VAL A 150 -18.59 18.95 -10.47
C VAL A 150 -19.25 20.15 -11.16
N ASP A 151 -20.08 20.87 -10.42
CA ASP A 151 -20.71 22.11 -10.87
C ASP A 151 -19.65 23.18 -11.20
N GLN A 152 -19.90 24.02 -12.20
CA GLN A 152 -18.99 25.06 -12.67
C GLN A 152 -18.69 26.12 -11.59
N GLU A 153 -19.54 26.26 -10.57
CA GLU A 153 -19.28 27.11 -9.40
C GLU A 153 -18.10 26.62 -8.54
N PHE A 154 -17.69 25.36 -8.70
CA PHE A 154 -16.60 24.75 -7.94
C PHE A 154 -15.47 24.28 -8.84
N SER A 155 -14.23 24.53 -8.40
CA SER A 155 -13.07 23.88 -9.02
C SER A 155 -13.01 22.41 -8.63
N VAL A 156 -12.89 21.51 -9.62
CA VAL A 156 -12.70 20.06 -9.39
C VAL A 156 -11.48 19.80 -8.51
N ASP A 157 -10.38 20.50 -8.77
CA ASP A 157 -9.14 20.39 -8.01
C ASP A 157 -9.29 20.88 -6.56
N PHE A 158 -10.09 21.93 -6.34
CA PHE A 158 -10.42 22.38 -4.99
C PHE A 158 -11.22 21.31 -4.24
N VAL A 159 -12.24 20.73 -4.87
CA VAL A 159 -13.03 19.65 -4.25
C VAL A 159 -12.16 18.42 -3.97
N ALA A 160 -11.26 18.07 -4.90
CA ALA A 160 -10.28 17.00 -4.70
C ALA A 160 -9.33 17.29 -3.53
N ALA A 161 -8.84 18.53 -3.38
CA ALA A 161 -7.99 18.94 -2.26
C ALA A 161 -8.73 18.81 -0.93
N ILE A 162 -9.99 19.28 -0.87
CA ILE A 162 -10.85 19.14 0.32
C ILE A 162 -11.03 17.68 0.70
N LEU A 163 -11.38 16.81 -0.24
CA LEU A 163 -11.60 15.39 0.05
C LEU A 163 -10.33 14.63 0.44
N ASN A 164 -9.16 15.07 -0.04
CA ASN A 164 -7.87 14.50 0.33
C ASN A 164 -7.28 15.03 1.64
N HIS A 165 -7.85 16.11 2.18
CA HIS A 165 -7.46 16.61 3.49
C HIS A 165 -7.69 15.55 4.58
N PRO A 166 -6.73 15.31 5.51
CA PRO A 166 -6.81 14.28 6.54
C PRO A 166 -8.16 14.20 7.29
N ALA A 167 -8.73 15.35 7.67
CA ALA A 167 -10.04 15.40 8.33
C ALA A 167 -11.19 14.84 7.46
N TRP A 168 -11.23 15.19 6.17
CA TRP A 168 -12.24 14.68 5.23
C TRP A 168 -11.98 13.22 4.85
N ARG A 169 -10.72 12.80 4.74
CA ARG A 169 -10.35 11.39 4.59
C ARG A 169 -10.84 10.54 5.77
N LEU A 170 -10.71 11.05 7.00
CA LEU A 170 -11.29 10.42 8.19
C LEU A 170 -12.82 10.37 8.14
N LEU A 171 -13.48 11.48 7.74
CA LEU A 171 -14.94 11.52 7.61
C LEU A 171 -15.44 10.50 6.59
N THR A 172 -14.89 10.50 5.37
CA THR A 172 -15.25 9.55 4.30
C THR A 172 -14.97 8.10 4.71
N SER A 173 -13.84 7.83 5.37
CA SER A 173 -13.56 6.49 5.92
C SER A 173 -14.47 6.11 7.08
N ALA A 174 -14.96 7.07 7.89
CA ALA A 174 -15.96 6.79 8.91
C ALA A 174 -17.28 6.39 8.26
N LEU A 175 -17.72 7.15 7.25
CA LEU A 175 -18.96 6.91 6.52
C LEU A 175 -18.95 5.56 5.79
N ALA A 176 -17.79 5.15 5.27
CA ALA A 176 -17.63 3.83 4.68
C ALA A 176 -18.05 2.71 5.65
N SER A 177 -18.68 1.66 5.11
CA SER A 177 -19.23 0.58 5.92
C SER A 177 -19.06 -0.77 5.24
N GLY A 178 -18.95 -1.84 6.04
CA GLY A 178 -18.84 -3.21 5.56
C GLY A 178 -18.19 -4.14 6.58
N LYS A 179 -18.50 -5.44 6.52
CA LYS A 179 -17.92 -6.45 7.44
C LYS A 179 -16.52 -6.91 7.06
N ARG A 180 -16.21 -6.99 5.76
CA ARG A 180 -14.92 -7.48 5.23
C ARG A 180 -14.19 -6.44 4.37
N GLN A 181 -14.95 -5.53 3.77
CA GLN A 181 -14.45 -4.50 2.90
C GLN A 181 -15.33 -3.27 3.09
N ASP A 182 -14.72 -2.17 3.51
CA ASP A 182 -15.42 -0.91 3.64
C ASP A 182 -15.74 -0.38 2.24
N ASN A 183 -17.01 -0.07 2.02
CA ASN A 183 -17.49 0.58 0.83
C ASN A 183 -18.15 1.90 1.21
N LEU A 184 -17.81 2.93 0.46
CA LEU A 184 -18.50 4.22 0.49
C LEU A 184 -19.60 4.21 -0.59
N SER A 185 -20.82 4.60 -0.26
CA SER A 185 -21.89 4.77 -1.25
C SER A 185 -21.96 6.21 -1.76
N GLN A 186 -22.64 6.42 -2.90
CA GLN A 186 -22.83 7.77 -3.47
C GLN A 186 -23.70 8.63 -2.54
N GLU A 187 -24.70 8.03 -1.90
CA GLU A 187 -25.59 8.70 -0.94
C GLU A 187 -24.82 9.16 0.30
N GLN A 188 -23.94 8.31 0.83
CA GLN A 188 -23.07 8.66 1.95
C GLN A 188 -22.09 9.79 1.59
N LEU A 189 -21.53 9.71 0.39
CA LEU A 189 -20.61 10.73 -0.12
C LEU A 189 -21.33 12.07 -0.38
N ALA A 190 -22.59 12.04 -0.82
CA ALA A 190 -23.39 13.23 -1.09
C ALA A 190 -23.59 14.12 0.16
N ASP A 191 -23.60 13.54 1.36
CA ASP A 191 -23.74 14.28 2.61
C ASP A 191 -22.43 14.90 3.13
N VAL A 192 -21.28 14.66 2.48
CA VAL A 192 -20.01 15.24 2.88
C VAL A 192 -20.05 16.77 2.73
N PRO A 193 -19.72 17.56 3.77
CA PRO A 193 -19.74 19.02 3.69
C PRO A 193 -18.52 19.54 2.93
N ILE A 194 -18.77 20.44 1.98
CA ILE A 194 -17.75 21.19 1.23
C ILE A 194 -17.86 22.66 1.63
N PRO A 195 -16.76 23.33 2.04
CA PRO A 195 -16.82 24.74 2.39
C PRO A 195 -17.11 25.60 1.17
N ILE A 196 -18.00 26.59 1.34
CA ILE A 196 -18.29 27.59 0.32
C ILE A 196 -17.29 28.73 0.50
N VAL A 197 -16.42 28.91 -0.49
CA VAL A 197 -15.43 29.99 -0.55
C VAL A 197 -15.35 30.57 -1.96
N ASP A 198 -14.92 31.82 -2.08
CA ASP A 198 -14.83 32.52 -3.36
C ASP A 198 -13.84 31.84 -4.32
N HIS A 199 -14.08 32.01 -5.62
CA HIS A 199 -13.28 31.38 -6.69
C HIS A 199 -11.78 31.68 -6.62
N GLU A 200 -11.36 32.83 -6.08
CA GLU A 200 -9.94 33.13 -5.88
C GLU A 200 -9.30 32.20 -4.84
N ILE A 201 -10.00 31.95 -3.74
CA ILE A 201 -9.56 31.04 -2.67
C ILE A 201 -9.57 29.60 -3.16
N GLN A 202 -10.63 29.19 -3.88
CA GLN A 202 -10.67 27.86 -4.50
C GLN A 202 -9.47 27.64 -5.43
N ARG A 203 -9.13 28.61 -6.28
CA ARG A 203 -7.95 28.54 -7.17
C ARG A 203 -6.64 28.48 -6.39
N GLY A 204 -6.49 29.25 -5.32
CA GLY A 204 -5.32 29.21 -4.45
C GLY A 204 -5.11 27.82 -3.82
N ILE A 205 -6.17 27.24 -3.25
CA ILE A 205 -6.14 25.89 -2.67
C ILE A 205 -5.86 24.84 -3.74
N ALA A 206 -6.56 24.91 -4.88
CA ALA A 206 -6.35 24.01 -6.01
C ALA A 206 -4.90 24.03 -6.47
N PHE A 207 -4.31 25.22 -6.65
CA PHE A 207 -2.92 25.38 -7.07
C PHE A 207 -1.94 24.71 -6.11
N ARG A 208 -2.06 24.96 -4.79
CA ARG A 208 -1.19 24.33 -3.78
C ARG A 208 -1.31 22.80 -3.77
N PHE A 209 -2.52 22.29 -4.00
CA PHE A 209 -2.76 20.86 -4.09
C PHE A 209 -2.13 20.24 -5.36
N GLN A 210 -2.20 20.92 -6.51
CA GLN A 210 -1.49 20.48 -7.72
C GLN A 210 0.03 20.49 -7.53
N GLU A 211 0.60 21.51 -6.88
CA GLU A 211 2.03 21.54 -6.55
C GLU A 211 2.43 20.31 -5.72
N ALA A 212 1.64 19.98 -4.70
CA ALA A 212 1.85 18.80 -3.87
C ALA A 212 1.79 17.49 -4.68
N LEU A 213 0.84 17.37 -5.61
CA LEU A 213 0.75 16.18 -6.48
C LEU A 213 1.94 16.08 -7.44
N GLY A 214 2.42 17.19 -8.00
CA GLY A 214 3.63 17.21 -8.82
C GLY A 214 4.89 16.82 -8.03
N GLN A 215 4.99 17.21 -6.75
CA GLN A 215 6.06 16.74 -5.87
C GLN A 215 5.96 15.22 -5.62
N ILE A 216 4.76 14.68 -5.44
CA ILE A 216 4.52 13.25 -5.24
C ILE A 216 4.82 12.45 -6.51
N GLU A 217 4.48 12.98 -7.68
CA GLU A 217 4.84 12.35 -8.95
C GLU A 217 6.35 12.27 -9.13
N ASN A 218 7.06 13.38 -8.87
CA ASN A 218 8.52 13.42 -8.88
C ASN A 218 9.14 12.46 -7.85
N LEU A 219 8.55 12.37 -6.66
CA LEU A 219 8.97 11.43 -5.61
C LEU A 219 8.90 9.98 -6.13
N TYR A 220 7.77 9.59 -6.72
CA TYR A 220 7.60 8.23 -7.26
C TYR A 220 8.43 7.95 -8.53
N GLY A 221 8.78 8.99 -9.29
CA GLY A 221 9.60 8.86 -10.50
C GLY A 221 11.11 8.75 -10.22
N ASN A 222 11.59 9.36 -9.14
CA ASN A 222 13.03 9.54 -8.90
C ASN A 222 13.57 8.79 -7.67
N GLU A 223 12.75 8.54 -6.65
CA GLU A 223 13.27 7.88 -5.45
C GLU A 223 13.30 6.35 -5.57
N SER A 224 14.41 5.79 -5.11
CA SER A 224 14.63 4.36 -4.99
C SER A 224 13.62 3.70 -4.06
N ASP A 225 13.02 2.59 -4.51
CA ASP A 225 12.25 1.73 -3.63
C ASP A 225 13.16 0.92 -2.69
N PHE A 226 12.56 0.24 -1.73
CA PHE A 226 13.31 -0.54 -0.75
C PHE A 226 14.16 -1.66 -1.38
N THR A 227 13.70 -2.25 -2.49
CA THR A 227 14.46 -3.28 -3.20
C THR A 227 15.74 -2.70 -3.81
N SER A 228 15.64 -1.50 -4.41
CA SER A 228 16.78 -0.77 -4.99
C SER A 228 17.81 -0.38 -3.92
N ILE A 229 17.34 -0.02 -2.71
CA ILE A 229 18.23 0.24 -1.56
C ILE A 229 19.00 -1.03 -1.16
N CYS A 230 18.32 -2.19 -1.12
CA CYS A 230 19.00 -3.46 -0.85
C CYS A 230 20.02 -3.80 -1.94
N ASP A 231 19.68 -3.58 -3.22
CA ASP A 231 20.60 -3.78 -4.33
C ASP A 231 21.83 -2.86 -4.25
N GLU A 232 21.65 -1.59 -3.85
CA GLU A 232 22.74 -0.65 -3.63
C GLU A 232 23.67 -1.12 -2.50
N VAL A 233 23.11 -1.53 -1.36
CA VAL A 233 23.89 -2.10 -0.26
C VAL A 233 24.73 -3.28 -0.74
N LEU A 234 24.15 -4.23 -1.47
CA LEU A 234 24.87 -5.39 -1.99
C LEU A 234 25.90 -5.01 -3.06
N SER A 235 25.62 -4.03 -3.90
CA SER A 235 26.56 -3.52 -4.91
C SER A 235 27.79 -2.88 -4.25
N VAL A 236 27.58 -1.97 -3.30
CA VAL A 236 28.68 -1.29 -2.58
C VAL A 236 29.47 -2.25 -1.71
N THR A 237 28.78 -3.15 -1.00
CA THR A 237 29.43 -4.01 -0.03
C THR A 237 29.96 -5.30 -0.62
N LEU A 238 29.46 -5.81 -1.74
CA LEU A 238 29.90 -7.10 -2.31
C LEU A 238 30.33 -6.99 -3.77
N GLY A 239 30.14 -5.85 -4.44
CA GLY A 239 30.26 -5.75 -5.90
C GLY A 239 29.13 -6.47 -6.64
N LEU A 240 28.04 -6.83 -5.96
CA LEU A 240 26.94 -7.60 -6.53
C LEU A 240 25.88 -6.67 -7.14
N CYS A 241 26.13 -6.19 -8.35
CA CYS A 241 25.21 -5.30 -9.07
C CYS A 241 23.91 -6.03 -9.45
N PRO A 242 22.73 -5.41 -9.29
CA PRO A 242 21.47 -6.04 -9.70
C PRO A 242 21.47 -6.32 -11.21
N PRO A 243 20.94 -7.48 -11.64
CA PRO A 243 20.87 -7.80 -13.05
C PRO A 243 19.83 -6.92 -13.76
N LEU A 244 20.09 -6.55 -15.01
CA LEU A 244 19.11 -5.89 -15.86
C LEU A 244 17.97 -6.85 -16.19
N LEU A 245 16.82 -6.66 -15.54
CA LEU A 245 15.65 -7.50 -15.75
C LEU A 245 14.85 -7.03 -16.98
N PRO A 246 14.43 -7.95 -17.86
CA PRO A 246 13.57 -7.63 -18.99
C PRO A 246 12.17 -7.23 -18.50
N ARG A 247 11.68 -6.08 -18.96
CA ARG A 247 10.35 -5.54 -18.64
C ARG A 247 9.31 -6.00 -19.65
N LEU A 248 9.10 -7.31 -19.77
CA LEU A 248 8.07 -7.86 -20.65
C LEU A 248 6.86 -8.33 -19.82
N PRO A 249 5.65 -7.78 -20.04
CA PRO A 249 4.46 -8.05 -19.22
C PRO A 249 3.94 -9.48 -19.37
N VAL A 250 4.08 -10.09 -20.54
CA VAL A 250 3.77 -11.51 -20.79
C VAL A 250 4.91 -12.14 -21.57
N GLN A 251 5.28 -13.36 -21.17
CA GLN A 251 6.36 -14.10 -21.82
C GLN A 251 5.84 -15.50 -22.15
N VAL A 252 5.73 -15.79 -23.45
CA VAL A 252 5.49 -17.14 -23.95
C VAL A 252 6.83 -17.69 -24.41
N ARG A 253 7.42 -18.60 -23.62
CA ARG A 253 8.70 -19.23 -23.95
C ARG A 253 8.49 -20.70 -24.26
N ARG A 254 9.11 -21.17 -25.35
CA ARG A 254 9.27 -22.59 -25.60
C ARG A 254 10.36 -23.13 -24.68
N VAL A 255 9.98 -24.03 -23.77
CA VAL A 255 10.90 -24.67 -22.83
C VAL A 255 11.09 -26.13 -23.26
N PRO A 256 12.34 -26.59 -23.50
CA PRO A 256 12.60 -28.00 -23.77
C PRO A 256 12.22 -28.87 -22.55
N VAL A 257 11.67 -30.07 -22.80
CA VAL A 257 11.32 -31.01 -21.73
C VAL A 257 12.54 -31.39 -20.87
N GLY A 258 13.75 -31.38 -21.46
CA GLY A 258 15.00 -31.57 -20.70
C GLY A 258 15.22 -30.50 -19.62
N GLU A 259 14.98 -29.22 -19.94
CA GLU A 259 15.08 -28.10 -18.98
C GLU A 259 14.04 -28.22 -17.86
N VAL A 260 12.85 -28.74 -18.19
CA VAL A 260 11.80 -29.05 -17.20
C VAL A 260 12.23 -30.20 -16.28
N ALA A 261 12.83 -31.24 -16.85
CA ALA A 261 13.30 -32.42 -16.12
C ALA A 261 14.44 -32.13 -15.13
N GLU A 262 15.21 -31.08 -15.37
CA GLU A 262 16.23 -30.59 -14.41
C GLU A 262 15.61 -29.97 -13.15
N THR A 263 14.32 -29.63 -13.17
CA THR A 263 13.62 -29.06 -12.02
C THR A 263 13.02 -30.19 -11.17
N ARG A 264 13.22 -30.13 -9.85
CA ARG A 264 12.69 -31.14 -8.91
C ARG A 264 11.16 -31.27 -8.96
N THR A 265 10.48 -30.20 -9.37
CA THR A 265 9.02 -30.07 -9.37
C THR A 265 8.42 -30.15 -10.78
N LEU A 266 9.24 -30.42 -11.80
CA LEU A 266 8.82 -30.49 -13.22
C LEU A 266 7.97 -29.27 -13.64
N ARG A 267 8.40 -28.08 -13.21
CA ARG A 267 7.63 -26.85 -13.43
C ARG A 267 7.64 -26.47 -14.90
N ILE A 268 6.47 -26.08 -15.40
CA ILE A 268 6.24 -25.63 -16.78
C ILE A 268 5.58 -24.24 -16.85
N ASP A 269 5.50 -23.54 -15.72
CA ASP A 269 4.84 -22.23 -15.65
C ASP A 269 5.80 -21.06 -15.93
N ASN A 270 5.21 -19.94 -16.36
CA ASN A 270 5.96 -18.73 -16.74
C ASN A 270 6.68 -18.05 -15.56
N ARG A 271 6.27 -18.28 -14.30
CA ARG A 271 6.99 -17.66 -13.16
C ARG A 271 8.35 -18.28 -12.97
N TRP A 272 8.45 -19.59 -13.21
CA TRP A 272 9.72 -20.30 -13.15
C TRP A 272 10.58 -20.09 -14.40
N HIS A 273 9.98 -20.17 -15.58
CA HIS A 273 10.71 -20.06 -16.86
C HIS A 273 10.79 -18.64 -17.43
N GLY A 274 10.30 -17.65 -16.68
CA GLY A 274 10.32 -16.25 -17.06
C GLY A 274 11.74 -15.69 -17.10
N ALA A 275 11.97 -14.74 -18.01
CA ALA A 275 13.26 -14.20 -18.34
C ALA A 275 13.96 -13.51 -17.15
N ALA A 276 13.21 -12.87 -16.25
CA ALA A 276 13.79 -12.32 -15.03
C ALA A 276 14.47 -13.41 -14.17
N ASN A 277 13.79 -14.55 -13.97
CA ASN A 277 14.35 -15.67 -13.23
C ASN A 277 15.53 -16.32 -13.95
N LEU A 278 15.48 -16.42 -15.28
CA LEU A 278 16.59 -16.98 -16.05
C LEU A 278 17.84 -16.11 -15.96
N VAL A 279 17.70 -14.79 -16.07
CA VAL A 279 18.82 -13.85 -15.92
C VAL A 279 19.44 -14.00 -14.54
N VAL A 280 18.62 -13.96 -13.48
CA VAL A 280 19.09 -14.15 -12.10
C VAL A 280 19.76 -15.51 -11.91
N ARG A 281 19.12 -16.61 -12.33
CA ARG A 281 19.67 -17.97 -12.19
C ARG A 281 20.96 -18.16 -12.97
N SER A 282 21.08 -17.56 -14.15
CA SER A 282 22.29 -17.64 -14.97
C SER A 282 23.42 -16.87 -14.33
N ALA A 283 23.18 -15.63 -13.89
CA ALA A 283 24.19 -14.86 -13.17
C ALA A 283 24.62 -15.54 -11.85
N LEU A 284 23.69 -16.13 -11.11
CA LEU A 284 23.99 -16.92 -9.91
C LEU A 284 24.71 -18.25 -10.20
N ARG A 285 24.83 -18.71 -11.46
CA ARG A 285 25.66 -19.87 -11.83
C ARG A 285 27.13 -19.53 -12.00
N GLU A 286 27.43 -18.28 -12.30
CA GLU A 286 28.79 -17.80 -12.56
C GLU A 286 29.52 -17.36 -11.28
N ILE A 287 28.84 -17.35 -10.14
CA ILE A 287 29.40 -16.95 -8.84
C ILE A 287 29.46 -18.12 -7.86
N GLU A 288 30.41 -18.05 -6.93
CA GLU A 288 30.45 -18.97 -5.81
C GLU A 288 29.20 -18.78 -4.93
N ARG A 289 28.55 -19.90 -4.63
CA ARG A 289 27.22 -19.89 -4.02
C ARG A 289 27.03 -20.99 -2.99
N THR A 290 26.14 -20.70 -2.07
CA THR A 290 25.55 -21.61 -1.11
C THR A 290 24.03 -21.60 -1.25
N THR A 291 23.35 -22.31 -0.36
CA THR A 291 21.88 -22.33 -0.29
C THR A 291 21.42 -21.87 1.07
N MET A 292 20.21 -21.34 1.16
CA MET A 292 19.56 -21.01 2.43
C MET A 292 19.58 -22.21 3.40
N ARG A 293 19.40 -23.44 2.90
CA ARG A 293 19.51 -24.67 3.69
C ARG A 293 20.82 -24.82 4.45
N ALA A 294 21.94 -24.43 3.82
CA ALA A 294 23.26 -24.56 4.40
C ALA A 294 23.52 -23.52 5.50
N LEU A 295 22.76 -22.42 5.51
CA LEU A 295 22.88 -21.36 6.51
C LEU A 295 21.97 -21.58 7.72
N LEU A 296 21.08 -22.56 7.69
CA LEU A 296 20.08 -22.75 8.73
C LEU A 296 20.54 -23.74 9.82
N GLU A 297 20.30 -23.37 11.08
CA GLU A 297 20.33 -24.30 12.22
C GLU A 297 19.08 -25.20 12.17
N GLY A 298 19.11 -26.17 11.25
CA GLY A 298 17.97 -27.01 10.93
C GLY A 298 17.21 -26.51 9.69
N GLY A 299 15.89 -26.45 9.75
CA GLY A 299 15.05 -25.99 8.64
C GLY A 299 14.18 -24.80 9.03
N PRO A 300 13.58 -24.10 8.05
CA PRO A 300 12.63 -23.04 8.32
C PRO A 300 11.46 -23.61 9.11
N SER A 301 11.11 -22.96 10.21
CA SER A 301 9.96 -23.33 11.03
C SER A 301 8.78 -22.45 10.65
N LYS A 302 7.75 -23.03 10.03
CA LYS A 302 6.50 -22.31 9.76
C LYS A 302 5.82 -21.96 11.09
N GLY A 303 5.38 -20.72 11.23
CA GLY A 303 4.69 -20.24 12.43
C GLY A 303 3.36 -20.94 12.67
N ARG A 304 2.67 -20.54 13.74
CA ARG A 304 1.39 -21.11 14.14
C ARG A 304 0.36 -20.02 14.24
N GLN A 305 -0.90 -20.32 13.90
CA GLN A 305 -1.96 -19.33 14.04
C GLN A 305 -2.07 -18.92 15.52
N PRO A 306 -1.76 -17.66 15.90
CA PRO A 306 -1.79 -17.24 17.28
C PRO A 306 -3.24 -17.09 17.73
N ARG A 307 -3.48 -17.25 19.03
CA ARG A 307 -4.75 -16.83 19.64
C ARG A 307 -4.71 -15.31 19.74
N TRP A 308 -5.48 -14.65 18.89
CA TRP A 308 -5.60 -13.19 18.90
C TRP A 308 -6.43 -12.71 20.08
N ILE A 309 -5.97 -11.64 20.70
CA ILE A 309 -6.72 -10.92 21.73
C ILE A 309 -7.25 -9.64 21.09
N SER A 310 -8.45 -9.20 21.48
CA SER A 310 -8.96 -7.90 21.01
C SER A 310 -8.07 -6.78 21.56
N GLU A 311 -7.88 -5.70 20.79
CA GLU A 311 -7.13 -4.53 21.28
C GLU A 311 -7.76 -3.92 22.56
N GLU A 312 -9.05 -4.16 22.82
CA GLU A 312 -9.73 -3.75 24.05
C GLU A 312 -9.28 -4.52 25.30
N GLN A 313 -8.82 -5.75 25.13
CA GLN A 313 -8.34 -6.62 26.21
C GLN A 313 -6.82 -6.55 26.38
N ALA A 314 -6.12 -5.93 25.44
CA ALA A 314 -4.68 -5.77 25.48
C ALA A 314 -4.27 -4.61 26.40
N ASP A 315 -3.27 -4.86 27.22
CA ASP A 315 -2.56 -3.83 27.97
C ASP A 315 -1.19 -3.53 27.32
N LYS A 316 -0.36 -2.74 28.03
CA LYS A 316 0.96 -2.34 27.52
C LYS A 316 1.95 -3.49 27.44
N ASP A 317 1.75 -4.53 28.25
CA ASP A 317 2.66 -5.66 28.41
C ASP A 317 2.18 -6.89 27.62
N THR A 318 0.99 -6.81 27.02
CA THR A 318 0.41 -7.86 26.18
C THR A 318 1.31 -8.13 24.97
N PRO A 319 1.74 -9.38 24.75
CA PRO A 319 2.60 -9.70 23.64
C PRO A 319 1.87 -9.51 22.31
N ARG A 320 2.63 -9.26 21.24
CA ARG A 320 2.09 -9.07 19.89
C ARG A 320 2.58 -10.16 18.94
N GLY A 321 1.68 -10.63 18.08
CA GLY A 321 1.97 -11.58 17.03
C GLY A 321 2.30 -10.87 15.71
N ILE A 322 3.25 -11.45 14.98
CA ILE A 322 3.79 -10.94 13.72
C ILE A 322 3.13 -11.69 12.56
N SER A 323 2.67 -10.96 11.55
CA SER A 323 2.03 -11.51 10.34
C SER A 323 2.68 -10.96 9.07
N THR A 324 2.25 -11.45 7.90
CA THR A 324 2.74 -10.96 6.59
C THR A 324 2.55 -9.44 6.43
N ALA A 325 1.47 -8.88 6.97
CA ALA A 325 1.19 -7.45 6.92
C ALA A 325 2.16 -6.60 7.78
N THR A 326 2.79 -7.21 8.79
CA THR A 326 3.73 -6.52 9.68
C THR A 326 5.15 -6.49 9.14
N ILE A 327 5.53 -7.39 8.23
CA ILE A 327 6.86 -7.36 7.61
C ILE A 327 6.84 -6.32 6.48
N GLN A 328 7.49 -5.19 6.72
CA GLN A 328 7.49 -4.05 5.81
C GLN A 328 8.90 -3.47 5.67
N SER A 329 9.39 -3.41 4.43
CA SER A 329 10.66 -2.76 4.09
C SER A 329 11.82 -3.17 5.01
N GLY A 330 12.04 -4.49 5.15
CA GLY A 330 13.14 -5.02 5.97
C GLY A 330 12.90 -5.02 7.48
N THR A 331 11.82 -4.40 7.96
CA THR A 331 11.52 -4.23 9.39
C THR A 331 10.18 -4.86 9.78
N ILE A 332 9.93 -4.88 11.09
CA ILE A 332 8.65 -5.30 11.68
C ILE A 332 7.89 -4.04 12.11
N SER A 333 6.78 -3.77 11.43
CA SER A 333 5.84 -2.71 11.77
C SER A 333 5.01 -3.13 12.97
N TRP A 334 5.49 -2.75 14.15
CA TRP A 334 4.89 -3.11 15.45
C TRP A 334 3.55 -2.44 15.73
N GLU A 335 3.30 -1.29 15.10
CA GLU A 335 1.99 -0.63 15.07
C GLU A 335 0.91 -1.48 14.40
N ASN A 336 1.29 -2.35 13.46
CA ASN A 336 0.40 -3.24 12.75
C ASN A 336 0.34 -4.65 13.36
N ALA A 337 1.19 -4.94 14.36
CA ALA A 337 1.24 -6.24 15.02
C ALA A 337 0.06 -6.41 15.98
N LYS A 338 -0.65 -7.54 15.91
CA LYS A 338 -1.89 -7.76 16.67
C LYS A 338 -1.59 -8.33 18.07
N PRO A 339 -2.33 -7.94 19.12
CA PRO A 339 -2.19 -8.53 20.45
C PRO A 339 -2.50 -10.03 20.43
N THR A 340 -1.74 -10.79 21.22
CA THR A 340 -1.89 -12.25 21.32
C THR A 340 -1.68 -12.74 22.75
N THR A 341 -1.96 -14.01 22.99
CA THR A 341 -1.80 -14.64 24.30
C THR A 341 -0.35 -15.03 24.57
N GLN A 342 0.04 -15.00 25.85
CA GLN A 342 1.33 -15.52 26.31
C GLN A 342 1.52 -17.00 25.94
N GLU A 343 0.47 -17.81 26.00
CA GLU A 343 0.47 -19.21 25.54
C GLU A 343 0.87 -19.34 24.06
N SER A 344 0.43 -18.41 23.20
CA SER A 344 0.80 -18.42 21.76
C SER A 344 2.28 -18.09 21.56
N VAL A 345 2.84 -17.24 22.42
CA VAL A 345 4.27 -16.92 22.46
C VAL A 345 5.09 -18.10 22.94
N GLU A 346 4.68 -18.75 24.03
CA GLU A 346 5.36 -19.93 24.57
C GLU A 346 5.30 -21.13 23.62
N ALA A 347 4.20 -21.28 22.88
CA ALA A 347 4.03 -22.35 21.90
C ALA A 347 4.94 -22.18 20.67
N PHE A 348 5.26 -20.93 20.28
CA PHE A 348 6.14 -20.65 19.14
C PHE A 348 6.90 -19.32 19.34
N PRO A 349 7.94 -19.31 20.19
CA PRO A 349 8.64 -18.07 20.52
C PRO A 349 9.56 -17.65 19.38
N VAL A 350 9.59 -16.36 19.08
CA VAL A 350 10.60 -15.72 18.23
C VAL A 350 11.64 -15.05 19.12
N ARG A 351 12.92 -15.21 18.76
CA ARG A 351 14.06 -14.67 19.51
C ARG A 351 14.78 -13.60 18.72
N ARG A 352 15.44 -12.70 19.45
CA ARG A 352 16.28 -11.65 18.87
C ARG A 352 17.33 -12.27 17.94
N GLY A 353 17.49 -11.66 16.77
CA GLY A 353 18.41 -12.10 15.72
C GLY A 353 17.87 -13.19 14.80
N GLU A 354 16.66 -13.69 15.01
CA GLU A 354 16.06 -14.65 14.08
C GLU A 354 15.47 -13.92 12.86
N LEU A 355 15.68 -14.53 11.68
CA LEU A 355 15.14 -14.04 10.43
C LEU A 355 13.69 -14.51 10.27
N LEU A 356 12.81 -13.58 9.91
CA LEU A 356 11.41 -13.85 9.61
C LEU A 356 11.17 -13.64 8.12
N VAL A 357 10.52 -14.60 7.46
CA VAL A 357 10.23 -14.55 6.02
C VAL A 357 8.75 -14.76 5.80
N ALA A 358 8.11 -13.85 5.05
CA ALA A 358 6.72 -14.01 4.63
C ALA A 358 6.59 -15.13 3.59
N MET A 359 5.73 -16.11 3.88
CA MET A 359 5.54 -17.33 3.09
C MET A 359 4.27 -17.30 2.24
N ASP A 360 3.47 -16.25 2.35
CA ASP A 360 2.21 -16.04 1.62
C ASP A 360 1.96 -14.53 1.44
N GLY A 361 0.90 -14.22 0.69
CA GLY A 361 0.35 -12.90 0.48
C GLY A 361 0.89 -12.23 -0.78
N ASP A 362 -0.05 -11.69 -1.57
CA ASP A 362 0.27 -10.96 -2.78
C ASP A 362 1.05 -9.70 -2.44
N GLY A 363 2.20 -9.53 -3.09
CA GLY A 363 3.17 -8.47 -2.78
C GLY A 363 3.94 -8.62 -1.46
N SER A 364 3.59 -9.55 -0.55
CA SER A 364 4.35 -9.81 0.70
C SER A 364 5.25 -11.04 0.63
N LEU A 365 4.96 -11.99 -0.25
CA LEU A 365 5.73 -13.22 -0.38
C LEU A 365 7.24 -12.94 -0.51
N GLY A 366 8.05 -13.63 0.29
CA GLY A 366 9.51 -13.53 0.27
C GLY A 366 10.08 -12.28 0.96
N LYS A 367 9.24 -11.35 1.46
CA LYS A 367 9.73 -10.23 2.27
C LYS A 367 10.35 -10.79 3.54
N ALA A 368 11.46 -10.20 3.94
CA ALA A 368 12.21 -10.64 5.11
C ALA A 368 12.46 -9.49 6.09
N ALA A 369 12.50 -9.81 7.38
CA ALA A 369 12.91 -8.90 8.45
C ALA A 369 13.60 -9.67 9.57
N VAL A 370 14.51 -9.02 10.28
CA VAL A 370 15.16 -9.60 11.47
C VAL A 370 14.39 -9.18 12.72
N TYR A 371 14.20 -10.13 13.64
CA TYR A 371 13.57 -9.83 14.92
C TYR A 371 14.57 -9.14 15.87
N GLU A 372 14.32 -7.88 16.21
CA GLU A 372 15.30 -7.06 16.96
C GLU A 372 14.97 -6.85 18.44
N ARG A 373 13.75 -7.15 18.87
CA ARG A 373 13.31 -6.88 20.25
C ARG A 373 13.77 -7.96 21.22
N ASP A 374 13.98 -7.55 22.47
CA ASP A 374 14.24 -8.47 23.58
C ASP A 374 12.96 -9.06 24.17
N SER A 375 11.82 -8.39 23.96
CA SER A 375 10.50 -8.89 24.35
C SER A 375 10.14 -10.16 23.57
N ALA A 376 9.40 -11.09 24.19
CA ALA A 376 8.94 -12.28 23.50
C ALA A 376 7.79 -11.96 22.51
N ALA A 377 7.81 -12.61 21.35
CA ALA A 377 6.74 -12.52 20.35
C ALA A 377 6.51 -13.89 19.70
N THR A 378 5.44 -13.98 18.91
CA THR A 378 5.12 -15.13 18.09
C THR A 378 4.86 -14.69 16.66
N VAL A 379 4.83 -15.64 15.73
CA VAL A 379 4.54 -15.40 14.33
C VAL A 379 3.37 -16.24 13.87
N ASP A 380 2.56 -15.69 12.97
CA ASP A 380 1.43 -16.39 12.40
C ASP A 380 1.84 -17.53 11.46
N SER A 381 0.84 -18.29 10.99
CA SER A 381 1.07 -19.44 10.12
C SER A 381 1.61 -19.07 8.73
N HIS A 382 1.63 -17.80 8.35
CA HIS A 382 2.10 -17.33 7.04
C HIS A 382 3.53 -16.77 7.10
N ILE A 383 4.20 -16.84 8.24
CA ILE A 383 5.60 -16.46 8.41
C ILE A 383 6.46 -17.70 8.72
N ALA A 384 7.64 -17.79 8.12
CA ALA A 384 8.67 -18.73 8.50
C ALA A 384 9.70 -18.05 9.41
N ARG A 385 9.99 -18.69 10.54
CA ARG A 385 11.12 -18.36 11.41
C ARG A 385 12.35 -19.16 10.96
N CYS A 386 13.43 -18.44 10.68
CA CYS A 386 14.68 -18.96 10.18
C CYS A 386 15.80 -18.61 11.17
N ARG A 387 16.38 -19.64 11.80
CA ARG A 387 17.56 -19.46 12.66
C ARG A 387 18.81 -19.71 11.82
N LEU A 388 19.60 -18.66 11.65
CA LEU A 388 20.78 -18.70 10.80
C LEU A 388 22.05 -18.93 11.62
N ILE A 389 22.90 -19.83 11.11
CA ILE A 389 24.25 -20.05 11.58
C ILE A 389 25.04 -18.75 11.31
N GLY A 390 25.77 -18.27 12.31
CA GLY A 390 26.51 -17.00 12.23
C GLY A 390 25.78 -15.80 12.85
N GLY A 391 24.57 -16.00 13.39
CA GLY A 391 23.92 -15.04 14.27
C GLY A 391 23.29 -13.83 13.56
N PRO A 392 23.03 -12.73 14.31
CA PRO A 392 22.23 -11.61 13.81
C PRO A 392 22.81 -10.90 12.57
N GLU A 393 24.13 -10.82 12.45
CA GLU A 393 24.77 -10.17 11.28
C GLU A 393 24.48 -10.94 9.98
N VAL A 394 24.56 -12.27 10.02
CA VAL A 394 24.17 -13.12 8.89
C VAL A 394 22.68 -12.98 8.62
N ALA A 395 21.85 -12.87 9.66
CA ALA A 395 20.42 -12.64 9.49
C ALA A 395 20.11 -11.32 8.78
N ASP A 396 20.81 -10.24 9.12
CA ASP A 396 20.64 -8.96 8.43
C ASP A 396 21.11 -9.02 6.98
N ALA A 397 22.28 -9.62 6.73
CA ALA A 397 22.81 -9.77 5.38
C ALA A 397 21.86 -10.60 4.49
N VAL A 398 21.33 -11.70 5.03
CA VAL A 398 20.33 -12.53 4.32
C VAL A 398 19.00 -11.78 4.17
N SER A 399 18.57 -10.98 5.16
CA SER A 399 17.38 -10.13 5.04
C SER A 399 17.51 -9.12 3.90
N CYS A 400 18.64 -8.41 3.83
CA CYS A 400 18.99 -7.50 2.73
C CYS A 400 18.92 -8.24 1.38
N TYR A 401 19.58 -9.40 1.29
CA TYR A 401 19.58 -10.21 0.08
C TYR A 401 18.18 -10.67 -0.36
N LEU A 402 17.35 -11.15 0.57
CA LEU A 402 15.99 -11.59 0.25
C LEU A 402 15.08 -10.44 -0.22
N ASN A 403 15.32 -9.23 0.26
CA ASN A 403 14.56 -8.04 -0.15
C ASN A 403 15.13 -7.34 -1.42
N SER A 404 16.35 -7.69 -1.83
CA SER A 404 17.00 -7.25 -3.08
C SER A 404 16.42 -7.91 -4.33
N THR A 405 16.74 -7.38 -5.52
CA THR A 405 16.29 -7.97 -6.81
C THR A 405 16.65 -9.45 -6.90
N TRP A 406 17.83 -9.84 -6.42
CA TRP A 406 18.31 -11.23 -6.42
C TRP A 406 17.42 -12.19 -5.62
N GLY A 407 16.98 -11.78 -4.44
CA GLY A 407 16.13 -12.59 -3.56
C GLY A 407 14.65 -12.54 -3.96
N ARG A 408 14.16 -11.36 -4.34
CA ARG A 408 12.77 -11.16 -4.76
C ARG A 408 12.41 -11.99 -5.98
N VAL A 409 13.26 -12.00 -7.01
CA VAL A 409 13.02 -12.82 -8.20
C VAL A 409 12.96 -14.31 -7.85
N GLN A 410 13.91 -14.82 -7.05
CA GLN A 410 13.91 -16.23 -6.65
C GLN A 410 12.66 -16.62 -5.86
N THR A 411 12.27 -15.82 -4.86
CA THR A 411 11.08 -16.10 -4.03
C THR A 411 9.79 -16.05 -4.84
N THR A 412 9.63 -15.07 -5.73
CA THR A 412 8.47 -14.98 -6.64
C THR A 412 8.44 -16.14 -7.64
N SER A 413 9.58 -16.60 -8.14
CA SER A 413 9.64 -17.74 -9.07
C SER A 413 9.38 -19.08 -8.39
N LEU A 414 9.75 -19.23 -7.12
CA LEU A 414 9.51 -20.44 -6.32
C LEU A 414 8.04 -20.56 -5.87
N MET A 415 7.27 -19.49 -5.95
CA MET A 415 5.84 -19.47 -5.63
C MET A 415 5.07 -20.58 -6.35
N THR A 416 4.30 -21.38 -5.60
CA THR A 416 3.45 -22.46 -6.12
C THR A 416 1.96 -22.18 -5.81
N GLY A 417 1.05 -22.78 -6.58
CA GLY A 417 -0.40 -22.68 -6.37
C GLY A 417 -1.19 -22.52 -7.67
N ALA A 418 -2.16 -23.40 -7.92
CA ALA A 418 -3.01 -23.39 -9.12
C ALA A 418 -4.28 -22.52 -8.98
N THR A 419 -4.60 -22.05 -7.78
CA THR A 419 -5.89 -21.42 -7.42
C THR A 419 -5.78 -19.97 -6.95
N GLY A 420 -4.68 -19.28 -7.26
CA GLY A 420 -4.45 -17.91 -6.77
C GLY A 420 -4.01 -17.81 -5.30
N GLN A 421 -3.91 -18.93 -4.58
CA GLN A 421 -3.22 -18.99 -3.29
C GLN A 421 -1.74 -19.22 -3.53
N THR A 422 -0.97 -18.15 -3.40
CA THR A 422 0.45 -18.08 -3.71
C THR A 422 1.29 -18.35 -2.47
N GLN A 423 1.83 -19.56 -2.34
CA GLN A 423 2.65 -19.91 -1.17
C GLN A 423 4.08 -20.29 -1.55
N LEU A 424 5.00 -19.90 -0.68
CA LEU A 424 6.35 -20.43 -0.60
C LEU A 424 6.32 -21.52 0.47
N ASN A 425 6.70 -22.75 0.12
CA ASN A 425 6.82 -23.80 1.13
C ASN A 425 8.24 -23.77 1.76
N PRO A 426 8.44 -24.35 2.96
CA PRO A 426 9.75 -24.37 3.62
C PRO A 426 10.87 -25.04 2.83
N ALA A 427 10.54 -26.04 2.00
CA ALA A 427 11.52 -26.74 1.18
C ALA A 427 12.02 -25.87 0.01
N ASP A 428 11.15 -25.05 -0.56
CA ASP A 428 11.49 -24.07 -1.59
C ASP A 428 12.34 -22.95 -1.01
N LEU A 429 12.01 -22.45 0.18
CA LEU A 429 12.83 -21.47 0.90
C LEU A 429 14.26 -22.00 1.14
N CYS A 430 14.42 -23.29 1.43
CA CYS A 430 15.73 -23.93 1.57
C CYS A 430 16.58 -23.90 0.28
N ASN A 431 15.93 -23.84 -0.89
CA ASN A 431 16.58 -23.90 -2.19
C ASN A 431 16.99 -22.53 -2.74
N ILE A 432 16.69 -21.44 -2.02
CA ILE A 432 17.16 -20.11 -2.41
C ILE A 432 18.69 -20.13 -2.45
N ILE A 433 19.22 -19.69 -3.58
CA ILE A 433 20.65 -19.58 -3.83
C ILE A 433 21.14 -18.26 -3.27
N ILE A 434 22.23 -18.32 -2.50
CA ILE A 434 22.84 -17.19 -1.82
C ILE A 434 24.32 -17.13 -2.21
N PRO A 435 24.86 -15.98 -2.64
CA PRO A 435 26.30 -15.82 -2.88
C PRO A 435 27.10 -16.16 -1.62
N SER A 436 28.14 -16.99 -1.72
CA SER A 436 28.97 -17.35 -0.55
C SER A 436 29.62 -16.10 0.08
N GLU A 437 30.00 -15.14 -0.75
CA GLU A 437 30.61 -13.87 -0.34
C GLU A 437 29.71 -13.03 0.59
N LEU A 438 28.38 -13.15 0.47
CA LEU A 438 27.42 -12.49 1.38
C LEU A 438 27.68 -12.89 2.83
N ILE A 439 28.06 -14.15 3.05
CA ILE A 439 28.28 -14.73 4.37
C ILE A 439 29.66 -14.34 4.90
N VAL A 440 30.68 -14.40 4.03
CA VAL A 440 32.05 -13.97 4.35
C VAL A 440 32.07 -12.50 4.79
N ARG A 441 31.27 -11.65 4.15
CA ARG A 441 31.22 -10.20 4.41
C ARG A 441 29.96 -9.76 5.17
N ALA A 442 29.29 -10.68 5.86
CA ALA A 442 28.00 -10.44 6.52
C ALA A 442 28.01 -9.24 7.47
N SER A 443 29.08 -9.03 8.25
CA SER A 443 29.18 -7.89 9.17
C SER A 443 29.15 -6.54 8.43
N GLY A 444 29.88 -6.42 7.30
CA GLY A 444 29.88 -5.20 6.48
C GLY A 444 28.52 -4.94 5.81
N VAL A 445 27.88 -5.99 5.30
CA VAL A 445 26.53 -5.91 4.71
C VAL A 445 25.51 -5.54 5.80
N SER A 446 25.56 -6.19 6.96
CA SER A 446 24.68 -5.92 8.11
C SER A 446 24.77 -4.47 8.56
N SER A 447 26.00 -3.94 8.72
CA SER A 447 26.20 -2.54 9.11
C SER A 447 25.60 -1.58 8.09
N ALA A 448 25.91 -1.74 6.80
CA ALA A 448 25.39 -0.87 5.75
C ALA A 448 23.86 -0.96 5.65
N TYR A 449 23.31 -2.18 5.74
CA TYR A 449 21.88 -2.41 5.68
C TYR A 449 21.14 -1.78 6.85
N ARG A 450 21.64 -1.90 8.09
CA ARG A 450 21.02 -1.26 9.27
C ARG A 450 21.06 0.26 9.21
N THR A 451 22.14 0.85 8.70
CA THR A 451 22.19 2.29 8.43
C THR A 451 21.10 2.69 7.43
N ALA A 452 21.02 1.99 6.30
CA ALA A 452 19.99 2.24 5.30
C ALA A 452 18.57 2.08 5.85
N LEU A 453 18.32 1.08 6.71
CA LEU A 453 17.03 0.88 7.38
C LEU A 453 16.66 2.04 8.32
N GLY A 454 17.64 2.59 9.05
CA GLY A 454 17.41 3.71 9.96
C GLY A 454 17.07 5.03 9.25
N GLU A 455 17.55 5.20 8.02
CA GLU A 455 17.32 6.38 7.18
C GLU A 455 16.10 6.22 6.25
N TYR A 456 15.65 4.99 6.03
CA TYR A 456 14.59 4.70 5.08
C TYR A 456 13.21 5.16 5.58
N GLU A 457 12.60 6.06 4.82
CA GLU A 457 11.19 6.40 4.92
C GLU A 457 10.46 5.94 3.66
N SER A 458 9.40 5.15 3.82
CA SER A 458 8.64 4.66 2.67
C SER A 458 8.08 5.80 1.82
N LEU A 459 8.08 5.64 0.50
CA LEU A 459 7.52 6.60 -0.46
C LEU A 459 6.07 6.99 -0.11
N VAL A 460 5.28 6.03 0.38
CA VAL A 460 3.89 6.28 0.81
C VAL A 460 3.83 7.26 1.99
N ARG A 461 4.73 7.12 2.98
CA ARG A 461 4.77 8.03 4.13
C ARG A 461 5.25 9.43 3.73
N LYS A 462 6.28 9.51 2.87
CA LYS A 462 6.74 10.77 2.28
C LYS A 462 5.62 11.48 1.51
N ALA A 463 4.88 10.76 0.66
CA ALA A 463 3.75 11.32 -0.08
C ALA A 463 2.64 11.85 0.85
N ARG A 464 2.34 11.13 1.94
CA ARG A 464 1.38 11.60 2.95
C ARG A 464 1.85 12.88 3.64
N ARG A 465 3.14 13.01 3.95
CA ARG A 465 3.70 14.24 4.52
C ARG A 465 3.45 15.44 3.59
N ILE A 466 3.71 15.28 2.29
CA ILE A 466 3.44 16.31 1.28
C ILE A 466 1.94 16.70 1.26
N ILE A 467 1.03 15.71 1.29
CA ILE A 467 -0.41 15.99 1.38
C ILE A 467 -0.76 16.71 2.68
N SER A 468 -0.18 16.32 3.81
CA SER A 468 -0.39 16.95 5.12
C SER A 468 0.10 18.40 5.15
N GLU A 469 1.20 18.72 4.48
CA GLU A 469 1.69 20.09 4.31
C GLU A 469 0.70 20.94 3.52
N ALA A 470 0.26 20.48 2.35
CA ALA A 470 -0.75 21.19 1.56
C ALA A 470 -2.10 21.32 2.30
N SER A 471 -2.43 20.32 3.12
CA SER A 471 -3.65 20.30 3.94
C SER A 471 -3.62 21.31 5.10
N ALA A 472 -2.44 21.51 5.71
CA ALA A 472 -2.25 22.53 6.74
C ALA A 472 -2.44 23.94 6.14
N ASP A 473 -1.83 24.20 4.98
CA ASP A 473 -2.03 25.45 4.23
C ASP A 473 -3.50 25.68 3.86
N LEU A 474 -4.20 24.63 3.42
CA LEU A 474 -5.64 24.68 3.15
C LEU A 474 -6.42 25.10 4.40
N THR A 475 -6.14 24.47 5.55
CA THR A 475 -6.80 24.81 6.82
C THR A 475 -6.58 26.27 7.20
N GLN A 476 -5.34 26.77 7.09
CA GLN A 476 -5.02 28.18 7.34
C GLN A 476 -5.82 29.13 6.44
N GLN A 477 -5.96 28.79 5.15
CA GLN A 477 -6.76 29.59 4.21
C GLN A 477 -8.24 29.61 4.59
N LEU A 478 -8.82 28.46 4.94
CA LEU A 478 -10.22 28.39 5.39
C LEU A 478 -10.47 29.20 6.67
N ILE A 479 -9.53 29.19 7.62
CA ILE A 479 -9.61 30.01 8.84
C ILE A 479 -9.52 31.50 8.48
N ARG A 480 -8.56 31.89 7.64
CA ARG A 480 -8.34 33.29 7.25
C ARG A 480 -9.56 33.93 6.60
N VAL A 481 -10.28 33.18 5.77
CA VAL A 481 -11.49 33.67 5.08
C VAL A 481 -12.76 33.49 5.91
N GLY A 482 -12.64 33.01 7.15
CA GLY A 482 -13.78 32.81 8.06
C GLY A 482 -14.70 31.65 7.69
N ALA A 483 -14.28 30.75 6.79
CA ALA A 483 -15.03 29.53 6.43
C ALA A 483 -15.05 28.51 7.58
N VAL A 484 -14.07 28.59 8.49
CA VAL A 484 -13.97 27.79 9.72
C VAL A 484 -13.97 28.71 10.94
N GLU A 485 -14.74 28.37 11.97
CA GLU A 485 -14.74 29.06 13.25
C GLU A 485 -13.49 28.72 14.07
N GLN A 486 -12.65 29.72 14.36
CA GLN A 486 -11.42 29.53 15.12
C GLN A 486 -11.68 28.99 16.53
N ASN A 487 -10.92 27.98 16.94
CA ASN A 487 -10.97 27.37 18.27
C ASN A 487 -9.59 26.77 18.63
N ASP A 488 -9.38 26.48 19.92
CA ASP A 488 -8.09 25.99 20.43
C ASP A 488 -7.62 24.66 19.81
N ARG A 489 -8.56 23.83 19.29
CA ARG A 489 -8.25 22.54 18.67
C ARG A 489 -7.92 22.64 17.19
N LEU A 490 -8.24 23.75 16.53
CA LEU A 490 -7.94 23.97 15.12
C LEU A 490 -6.47 24.28 14.86
N ALA A 491 -5.77 24.87 15.83
CA ALA A 491 -4.34 25.15 15.72
C ALA A 491 -3.53 23.89 15.36
N SER A 492 -3.98 22.71 15.81
CA SER A 492 -3.35 21.44 15.46
C SER A 492 -3.55 21.06 13.99
N PHE A 493 -4.67 21.45 13.35
CA PHE A 493 -4.91 21.20 11.92
C PHE A 493 -4.13 22.16 11.01
N GLU A 494 -3.48 23.18 11.56
CA GLU A 494 -2.50 24.03 10.85
C GLU A 494 -1.07 23.47 10.94
N ASP A 495 -0.84 22.37 11.69
CA ASP A 495 0.45 21.68 11.81
C ASP A 495 0.49 20.41 10.92
N PRO A 496 1.36 20.37 9.90
CA PRO A 496 1.54 19.19 9.05
C PRO A 496 1.90 17.91 9.81
N THR A 497 2.63 18.02 10.92
CA THR A 497 3.06 16.86 11.73
C THR A 497 1.87 16.21 12.44
N TYR A 498 1.02 17.04 13.04
CA TYR A 498 -0.24 16.58 13.61
C TYR A 498 -1.13 15.95 12.52
N LEU A 499 -1.27 16.61 11.37
CA LEU A 499 -2.06 16.10 10.25
C LEU A 499 -1.54 14.75 9.70
N LEU A 500 -0.22 14.53 9.68
CA LEU A 500 0.35 13.23 9.32
C LEU A 500 -0.07 12.14 10.32
N GLY A 501 -0.01 12.45 11.62
CA GLY A 501 -0.50 11.56 12.67
C GLY A 501 -2.00 11.24 12.54
N VAL A 502 -2.81 12.25 12.18
CA VAL A 502 -4.23 12.08 11.86
C VAL A 502 -4.43 11.19 10.64
N PHE A 503 -3.61 11.36 9.59
CA PHE A 503 -3.67 10.55 8.37
C PHE A 503 -3.32 9.07 8.64
N ASP A 504 -2.33 8.82 9.52
CA ASP A 504 -1.90 7.47 9.90
C ASP A 504 -3.01 6.67 10.61
N LEU A 505 -3.98 7.34 11.25
CA LEU A 505 -5.15 6.69 11.86
C LEU A 505 -5.98 5.88 10.84
N LEU A 506 -6.00 6.29 9.57
CA LEU A 506 -6.70 5.59 8.48
C LEU A 506 -6.12 4.20 8.19
N TYR A 507 -4.87 3.98 8.57
CA TYR A 507 -4.09 2.80 8.19
C TYR A 507 -3.77 1.88 9.36
N LEU A 508 -4.21 2.24 10.57
CA LEU A 508 -4.14 1.36 11.73
C LEU A 508 -4.97 0.10 11.47
N GLN A 509 -4.31 -1.07 11.45
CA GLN A 509 -4.99 -2.34 11.16
C GLN A 509 -5.89 -2.86 12.30
N GLY A 510 -5.87 -2.22 13.47
CA GLY A 510 -6.65 -2.61 14.65
C GLY A 510 -8.18 -2.47 14.50
N TRP A 511 -8.67 -1.84 13.42
CA TRP A 511 -10.09 -1.58 13.20
C TRP A 511 -10.83 -2.63 12.35
N ARG A 512 -10.12 -3.56 11.71
CA ARG A 512 -10.67 -4.54 10.76
C ARG A 512 -10.96 -5.91 11.37
#